data_AF-A0A7K9A1G4-F1
#
_entry.id   AF-A0A7K9A1G4-F1
#
_cell.length_a   1.000
_cell.length_b   1.000
_cell.length_c   1.000
_cell.angle_alpha   90.00
_cell.angle_beta   90.00
_cell.angle_gamma   90.00
#
_symmetry.space_group_name_H-M   'P 1'
#
loop_
_entity.id
_entity.type
_entity.pdbx_description
1 polymer ?
#
loop_
_entity_poly.entity_id
_entity_poly.type
_entity_poly.pdbx_seq_one_letter_code
_entity_poly.pdbx_strand_id
1 'polypeptide(L)'
;SAELCLLPALAALLPPLPGPGGPGPAEVGLGALPAELRAAVRALVGDLDALFTAMGLREESFAVGALSRIVAAELASYAPARNRRRTATTKASVVFVDRTLDLAGAVGHHGDNLAEKIISVLPKLPGHKTDVMVNMVELTALQTTDETCSIIAPGCLAQPNDLAAKALWESFMNLKQKEAVMEARRHLVEAASRENLPIKMSMG
;
A
#
# COMPACT_ATOMS: atom_id res chain seq x y z
N SER A 1 14.99 -8.60 -2.12
CA SER A 1 13.62 -8.36 -2.59
C SER A 1 12.78 -7.96 -1.41
N ALA A 2 12.24 -6.74 -1.38
CA ALA A 2 11.31 -6.31 -0.35
C ALA A 2 9.89 -6.61 -0.85
N GLU A 3 9.18 -7.52 -0.17
CA GLU A 3 7.78 -7.80 -0.47
C GLU A 3 6.93 -6.81 0.34
N LEU A 4 6.18 -5.95 -0.36
CA LEU A 4 5.26 -5.01 0.26
C LEU A 4 3.90 -5.69 0.43
N CYS A 5 3.59 -6.14 1.64
CA CYS A 5 2.27 -6.67 2.00
C CYS A 5 1.43 -5.55 2.64
N LEU A 6 0.30 -5.21 2.02
CA LEU A 6 -0.65 -4.23 2.57
C LEU A 6 -1.66 -4.97 3.47
N LEU A 7 -1.68 -4.64 4.77
CA LEU A 7 -2.69 -5.11 5.73
C LEU A 7 -3.80 -4.03 5.87
N PRO A 8 -4.98 -4.19 5.25
CA PRO A 8 -5.94 -3.07 5.05
C PRO A 8 -6.76 -2.64 6.28
N ALA A 9 -6.42 -3.10 7.49
CA ALA A 9 -7.29 -2.97 8.67
C ALA A 9 -6.72 -2.12 9.83
N LEU A 10 -5.61 -1.42 9.65
CA LEU A 10 -4.82 -0.88 10.78
C LEU A 10 -4.88 0.64 10.97
N ALA A 11 -5.74 1.35 10.24
CA ALA A 11 -5.85 2.81 10.33
C ALA A 11 -6.18 3.31 11.76
N ALA A 12 -6.81 2.47 12.59
CA ALA A 12 -7.16 2.78 13.97
C ALA A 12 -6.04 2.50 15.01
N LEU A 13 -4.88 2.00 14.58
CA LEU A 13 -3.80 1.63 15.51
C LEU A 13 -2.98 2.82 16.03
N LEU A 14 -3.21 4.05 15.57
CA LEU A 14 -2.41 5.19 16.01
C LEU A 14 -2.78 5.56 17.46
N PRO A 15 -1.88 5.40 18.45
CA PRO A 15 -2.14 5.89 19.79
C PRO A 15 -2.16 7.43 19.76
N PRO A 16 -2.94 8.08 20.64
CA PRO A 16 -2.90 9.53 20.78
C PRO A 16 -1.49 10.00 21.13
N LEU A 17 -1.06 11.11 20.51
CA LEU A 17 0.23 11.72 20.81
C LEU A 17 0.28 12.13 22.29
N PRO A 18 1.35 11.82 23.03
CA PRO A 18 1.50 12.30 24.39
C PRO A 18 1.58 13.83 24.38
N GLY A 19 0.78 14.49 25.23
CA GLY A 19 0.83 15.93 25.41
C GLY A 19 2.16 16.41 26.01
N PRO A 20 2.50 17.70 25.88
CA PRO A 20 3.69 18.26 26.49
C PRO A 20 3.60 18.12 28.02
N GLY A 21 4.46 17.29 28.61
CA GLY A 21 4.47 16.98 30.04
C GLY A 21 4.01 15.57 30.45
N GLY A 22 3.69 14.70 29.49
CA GLY A 22 3.49 13.27 29.77
C GLY A 22 4.76 12.61 30.35
N PRO A 23 4.64 11.54 31.14
CA PRO A 23 5.80 10.82 31.64
C PRO A 23 6.72 10.47 30.47
N GLY A 24 8.05 10.53 30.69
CA GLY A 24 9.04 9.99 29.73
C GLY A 24 8.70 8.54 29.35
N PRO A 25 9.43 7.90 28.41
CA PRO A 25 9.06 6.62 27.83
C PRO A 25 9.16 5.47 28.84
N ALA A 26 8.27 5.44 29.83
CA ALA A 26 7.96 4.30 30.64
C ALA A 26 7.37 3.25 29.72
N GLU A 27 7.74 1.98 29.92
CA GLU A 27 7.22 0.86 29.15
C GLU A 27 5.71 0.71 29.39
N VAL A 28 4.92 1.41 28.58
CA VAL A 28 3.48 1.21 28.47
C VAL A 28 3.28 -0.18 27.86
N GLY A 29 3.00 -1.17 28.70
CA GLY A 29 2.67 -2.52 28.24
C GLY A 29 1.29 -2.59 27.58
N LEU A 30 1.01 -3.70 26.89
CA LEU A 30 -0.28 -3.95 26.21
C LEU A 30 -1.50 -3.71 27.12
N GLY A 31 -1.36 -3.98 28.43
CA GLY A 31 -2.42 -3.79 29.43
C GLY A 31 -2.88 -2.34 29.59
N ALA A 32 -2.00 -1.36 29.36
CA ALA A 32 -2.30 0.06 29.51
C ALA A 32 -3.04 0.66 28.29
N LEU A 33 -3.15 -0.07 27.18
CA LEU A 33 -3.90 0.37 26.01
C LEU A 33 -5.42 0.22 26.23
N PRO A 34 -6.24 1.09 25.59
CA PRO A 34 -7.69 0.89 25.51
C PRO A 34 -8.06 -0.50 24.98
N ALA A 35 -9.22 -1.03 25.39
CA ALA A 35 -9.63 -2.40 25.05
C ALA A 35 -9.69 -2.66 23.53
N GLU A 36 -10.19 -1.70 22.76
CA GLU A 36 -10.26 -1.76 21.30
C GLU A 36 -8.86 -1.85 20.67
N LEU A 37 -7.94 -0.98 21.10
CA LEU A 37 -6.57 -0.97 20.61
C LEU A 37 -5.84 -2.26 20.98
N ARG A 38 -6.12 -2.80 22.17
CA ARG A 38 -5.59 -4.10 22.60
C ARG A 38 -6.05 -5.24 21.69
N ALA A 39 -7.34 -5.24 21.32
CA ALA A 39 -7.89 -6.23 20.40
C ALA A 39 -7.26 -6.10 19.00
N ALA A 40 -7.10 -4.87 18.51
CA ALA A 40 -6.47 -4.59 17.23
C ALA A 40 -4.99 -5.03 17.18
N VAL A 41 -4.22 -4.80 18.25
CA VAL A 41 -2.82 -5.27 18.35
C VAL A 41 -2.76 -6.80 18.29
N ARG A 42 -3.66 -7.51 19.01
CA ARG A 42 -3.68 -8.97 18.97
C ARG A 42 -4.09 -9.52 17.60
N ALA A 43 -5.06 -8.89 16.94
CA ALA A 43 -5.45 -9.24 15.57
C ALA A 43 -4.25 -9.05 14.62
N LEU A 44 -3.57 -7.91 14.69
CA LEU A 44 -2.37 -7.64 13.90
C LEU A 44 -1.28 -8.69 14.13
N VAL A 45 -1.01 -9.08 15.38
CA VAL A 45 -0.01 -10.13 15.69
C VAL A 45 -0.40 -11.47 15.06
N GLY A 46 -1.69 -11.82 15.07
CA GLY A 46 -2.20 -13.00 14.38
C GLY A 46 -2.00 -12.92 12.86
N ASP A 47 -2.32 -11.78 12.25
CA ASP A 47 -2.16 -11.55 10.81
C ASP A 47 -0.69 -11.59 10.38
N LEU A 48 0.21 -10.99 11.18
CA LEU A 48 1.65 -11.03 10.96
C LEU A 48 2.19 -12.46 11.04
N ASP A 49 1.72 -13.25 12.01
CA ASP A 49 2.12 -14.65 12.11
C ASP A 49 1.63 -15.47 10.90
N ALA A 50 0.40 -15.25 10.45
CA ALA A 50 -0.13 -15.89 9.25
C ALA A 50 0.69 -15.54 8.00
N LEU A 51 1.04 -14.25 7.85
CA LEU A 51 1.91 -13.78 6.76
C LEU A 51 3.30 -14.43 6.82
N PHE A 52 3.94 -14.41 7.99
CA PHE A 52 5.25 -15.00 8.17
C PHE A 52 5.24 -16.53 8.02
N THR A 53 4.12 -17.18 8.33
CA THR A 53 3.90 -18.60 8.05
C THR A 53 3.86 -18.86 6.55
N ALA A 54 3.06 -18.10 5.80
CA ALA A 54 2.95 -18.24 4.35
C ALA A 54 4.30 -18.04 3.64
N MET A 55 5.14 -17.15 4.17
CA MET A 55 6.49 -16.87 3.66
C MET A 55 7.59 -17.78 4.24
N GLY A 56 7.24 -18.68 5.17
CA GLY A 56 8.20 -19.58 5.82
C GLY A 56 9.30 -18.87 6.60
N LEU A 57 8.99 -17.70 7.19
CA LEU A 57 9.98 -16.84 7.84
C LEU A 57 10.29 -17.26 9.28
N ARG A 58 11.56 -17.06 9.63
CA ARG A 58 12.10 -16.96 10.98
C ARG A 58 12.58 -15.52 11.16
N GLU A 59 11.71 -14.70 11.73
CA GLU A 59 11.91 -13.28 11.94
C GLU A 59 12.75 -12.97 13.19
N GLU A 60 13.60 -11.95 13.07
CA GLU A 60 14.20 -11.20 14.16
C GLU A 60 13.56 -9.81 14.19
N SER A 61 12.93 -9.45 15.31
CA SER A 61 12.10 -8.24 15.41
C SER A 61 12.85 -7.08 16.04
N PHE A 62 12.83 -5.94 15.37
CA PHE A 62 13.34 -4.64 15.84
C PHE A 62 12.18 -3.65 15.92
N ALA A 63 12.16 -2.77 16.91
CA ALA A 63 11.04 -1.85 17.11
C ALA A 63 11.52 -0.44 17.45
N VAL A 64 10.97 0.55 16.76
CA VAL A 64 11.22 1.98 16.98
C VAL A 64 9.88 2.68 17.19
N GLY A 65 9.62 3.08 18.43
CA GLY A 65 8.33 3.64 18.85
C GLY A 65 7.65 2.82 19.93
N ALA A 66 6.69 3.43 20.64
CA ALA A 66 6.02 2.82 21.77
C ALA A 66 5.08 1.68 21.34
N LEU A 67 4.25 1.91 20.32
CA LEU A 67 3.31 0.89 19.85
C LEU A 67 4.08 -0.26 19.18
N SER A 68 5.08 0.06 18.37
CA SER A 68 5.95 -0.91 17.70
C SER A 68 6.61 -1.86 18.70
N ARG A 69 7.06 -1.36 19.86
CA ARG A 69 7.59 -2.21 20.93
C ARG A 69 6.53 -3.14 21.51
N ILE A 70 5.30 -2.66 21.71
CA ILE A 70 4.18 -3.49 22.16
C ILE A 70 3.88 -4.60 21.16
N VAL A 71 3.76 -4.27 19.86
CA VAL A 71 3.49 -5.25 18.79
C VAL A 71 4.61 -6.30 18.72
N ALA A 72 5.88 -5.87 18.74
CA ALA A 72 7.02 -6.78 18.72
C ALA A 72 7.06 -7.70 19.95
N ALA A 73 6.78 -7.17 21.14
CA ALA A 73 6.73 -7.95 22.37
C ALA A 73 5.58 -8.97 22.36
N GLU A 74 4.40 -8.59 21.86
CA GLU A 74 3.26 -9.50 21.72
C GLU A 74 3.55 -10.59 20.68
N LEU A 75 4.18 -10.26 19.54
CA LEU A 75 4.60 -11.27 18.55
C LEU A 75 5.69 -12.21 19.09
N ALA A 76 6.57 -11.71 19.96
CA ALA A 76 7.60 -12.52 20.61
C ALA A 76 6.98 -13.52 21.61
N SER A 77 5.93 -13.13 22.33
CA SER A 77 5.21 -13.96 23.29
C SER A 77 4.14 -14.86 22.65
N TYR A 78 3.67 -14.53 21.44
CA TYR A 78 2.64 -15.27 20.72
C TYR A 78 3.08 -16.71 20.41
N ALA A 79 2.33 -17.69 20.93
CA ALA A 79 2.72 -19.10 20.89
C ALA A 79 2.85 -19.67 19.46
N PRO A 80 1.92 -19.40 18.52
CA PRO A 80 2.07 -19.83 17.13
C PRO A 80 3.36 -19.30 16.47
N ALA A 81 3.66 -18.01 16.63
CA ALA A 81 4.88 -17.41 16.10
C ALA A 81 6.16 -18.01 16.71
N ARG A 82 6.17 -18.28 18.01
CA ARG A 82 7.29 -18.98 18.67
C ARG A 82 7.54 -20.37 18.09
N ASN A 83 6.48 -21.11 17.79
CA ASN A 83 6.60 -22.45 17.20
C ASN A 83 7.12 -22.37 15.76
N ARG A 84 6.56 -21.47 14.94
CA ARG A 84 7.03 -21.22 13.58
C ARG A 84 8.51 -20.87 13.53
N ARG A 85 9.00 -19.96 14.39
CA ARG A 85 10.42 -19.56 14.43
C ARG A 85 11.39 -20.71 14.69
N ARG A 86 10.93 -21.82 15.29
CA ARG A 86 11.77 -23.02 15.52
C ARG A 86 11.92 -23.87 14.26
N THR A 87 10.92 -23.89 13.39
CA THR A 87 10.86 -24.78 12.22
C THR A 87 11.20 -24.07 10.91
N ALA A 88 10.98 -22.76 10.85
CA ALA A 88 11.26 -21.95 9.66
C ALA A 88 12.77 -21.82 9.40
N THR A 89 13.15 -21.94 8.12
CA THR A 89 14.54 -21.89 7.67
C THR A 89 14.94 -20.52 7.12
N THR A 90 13.99 -19.76 6.58
CA THR A 90 14.24 -18.45 5.97
C THR A 90 14.38 -17.38 7.03
N LYS A 91 15.59 -16.91 7.29
CA LYS A 91 15.83 -15.81 8.24
C LYS A 91 15.46 -14.46 7.61
N ALA A 92 14.80 -13.60 8.38
CA ALA A 92 14.51 -12.23 7.98
C ALA A 92 14.56 -11.29 9.19
N SER A 93 14.95 -10.03 8.96
CA SER A 93 14.83 -8.98 9.97
C SER A 93 13.57 -8.17 9.69
N VAL A 94 12.74 -7.98 10.72
CA VAL A 94 11.49 -7.22 10.64
C VAL A 94 11.64 -5.98 11.52
N VAL A 95 11.39 -4.80 10.94
CA VAL A 95 11.48 -3.53 11.66
C VAL A 95 10.07 -2.93 11.79
N PHE A 96 9.60 -2.82 13.03
CA PHE A 96 8.37 -2.12 13.39
C PHE A 96 8.69 -0.66 13.67
N VAL A 97 8.02 0.26 12.98
CA VAL A 97 8.25 1.71 13.14
C VAL A 97 6.91 2.40 13.36
N ASP A 98 6.81 3.18 14.45
CA ASP A 98 5.62 4.00 14.69
C ASP A 98 5.55 5.12 13.66
N ARG A 99 4.44 5.24 12.92
CA ARG A 99 4.26 6.31 11.94
C ARG A 99 4.31 7.71 12.57
N THR A 100 4.00 7.82 13.87
CA THR A 100 4.12 9.08 14.63
C THR A 100 5.54 9.63 14.70
N LEU A 101 6.57 8.84 14.38
CA LEU A 101 7.97 9.29 14.29
C LEU A 101 8.28 10.03 12.99
N ASP A 102 7.46 9.88 11.96
CA ASP A 102 7.58 10.58 10.68
C ASP A 102 6.20 11.05 10.22
N LEU A 103 5.70 12.13 10.82
CA LEU A 103 4.48 12.77 10.33
C LEU A 103 4.76 13.64 9.09
N ALA A 104 5.94 14.25 9.01
CA ALA A 104 6.35 15.13 7.93
C ALA A 104 6.29 14.44 6.56
N GLY A 105 6.80 13.21 6.44
CA GLY A 105 6.72 12.45 5.20
C GLY A 105 5.30 12.10 4.76
N ALA A 106 4.35 12.01 5.70
CA ALA A 106 2.96 11.65 5.38
C ALA A 106 2.11 12.87 4.97
N VAL A 107 2.47 14.05 5.46
CA VAL A 107 1.77 15.32 5.15
C VAL A 107 2.53 16.19 4.16
N GLY A 108 3.73 15.76 3.74
CA GLY A 108 4.54 16.46 2.76
C GLY A 108 3.90 16.42 1.38
N HIS A 109 3.89 17.55 0.68
CA HIS A 109 3.46 17.65 -0.73
C HIS A 109 4.55 17.17 -1.71
N HIS A 110 5.34 16.18 -1.33
CA HIS A 110 6.47 15.65 -2.12
C HIS A 110 6.08 14.44 -2.97
N GLY A 111 4.77 14.20 -3.16
CA GLY A 111 4.25 13.18 -4.05
C GLY A 111 4.53 13.53 -5.51
N ASP A 112 5.78 13.29 -5.92
CA ASP A 112 6.33 13.75 -7.20
C ASP A 112 6.17 12.70 -8.32
N ASN A 113 5.78 11.47 -7.96
CA ASN A 113 5.58 10.41 -8.93
C ASN A 113 4.18 10.46 -9.55
N LEU A 114 4.03 9.89 -10.74
CA LEU A 114 2.78 9.97 -11.50
C LEU A 114 1.68 9.08 -10.90
N ALA A 115 2.05 7.95 -10.29
CA ALA A 115 1.10 7.02 -9.67
C ALA A 115 0.29 7.70 -8.55
N GLU A 116 0.96 8.44 -7.67
CA GLU A 116 0.28 9.18 -6.58
C GLU A 116 -0.67 10.24 -7.10
N LYS A 117 -0.30 10.95 -8.18
CA LYS A 117 -1.17 11.93 -8.83
C LYS A 117 -2.42 11.26 -9.43
N ILE A 118 -2.27 10.12 -10.09
CA ILE A 118 -3.41 9.35 -10.62
C ILE A 118 -4.32 8.91 -9.47
N ILE A 119 -3.76 8.31 -8.41
CA ILE A 119 -4.53 7.76 -7.27
C ILE A 119 -5.23 8.85 -6.45
N SER A 120 -4.69 10.07 -6.42
CA SER A 120 -5.23 11.22 -5.69
C SER A 120 -6.28 12.00 -6.49
N VAL A 121 -6.16 12.06 -7.83
CA VAL A 121 -7.08 12.80 -8.69
C VAL A 121 -8.28 11.96 -9.12
N LEU A 122 -8.10 10.67 -9.39
CA LEU A 122 -9.20 9.81 -9.85
C LEU A 122 -10.09 9.35 -8.69
N PRO A 123 -11.41 9.21 -8.92
CA PRO A 123 -12.34 8.73 -7.91
C PRO A 123 -12.02 7.28 -7.50
N LYS A 124 -12.34 6.91 -6.25
CA LYS A 124 -12.07 5.56 -5.74
C LYS A 124 -12.98 4.52 -6.38
N LEU A 125 -12.41 3.36 -6.71
CA LEU A 125 -13.18 2.22 -7.22
C LEU A 125 -14.17 1.74 -6.13
N PRO A 126 -15.48 1.60 -6.42
CA PRO A 126 -16.47 1.24 -5.40
C PRO A 126 -16.12 -0.07 -4.69
N GLY A 127 -16.08 -0.05 -3.35
CA GLY A 127 -15.68 -1.20 -2.54
C GLY A 127 -14.16 -1.37 -2.35
N HIS A 128 -13.34 -0.56 -3.01
CA HIS A 128 -11.87 -0.60 -2.89
C HIS A 128 -11.34 0.63 -2.12
N LYS A 129 -10.24 0.43 -1.38
CA LYS A 129 -9.56 1.50 -0.62
C LYS A 129 -8.29 1.99 -1.31
N THR A 130 -7.68 1.16 -2.15
CA THR A 130 -6.35 1.38 -2.73
C THR A 130 -6.34 1.55 -4.24
N ASP A 131 -7.49 1.42 -4.90
CA ASP A 131 -7.62 1.53 -6.35
C ASP A 131 -8.59 2.65 -6.74
N VAL A 132 -8.54 3.05 -8.01
CA VAL A 132 -9.31 4.14 -8.58
C VAL A 132 -10.13 3.68 -9.78
N MET A 133 -11.24 4.37 -10.03
CA MET A 133 -12.08 4.15 -11.20
C MET A 133 -11.39 4.73 -12.42
N VAL A 134 -11.30 3.92 -13.46
CA VAL A 134 -10.93 4.37 -14.80
C VAL A 134 -12.22 4.47 -15.62
N ASN A 135 -12.44 5.61 -16.27
CA ASN A 135 -13.57 5.78 -17.17
C ASN A 135 -13.34 4.91 -18.43
N MET A 136 -14.28 4.00 -18.69
CA MET A 136 -14.22 3.06 -19.81
C MET A 136 -15.14 3.46 -20.99
N VAL A 137 -15.92 4.54 -20.88
CA VAL A 137 -16.90 4.95 -21.89
C VAL A 137 -16.28 5.04 -23.29
N GLU A 138 -15.13 5.71 -23.40
CA GLU A 138 -14.37 5.91 -24.65
C GLU A 138 -13.85 4.60 -25.29
N LEU A 139 -13.85 3.49 -24.54
CA LEU A 139 -13.46 2.16 -25.04
C LEU A 139 -14.65 1.34 -25.52
N THR A 140 -15.86 1.91 -25.51
CA THR A 140 -17.09 1.23 -25.92
C THR A 140 -17.78 1.98 -27.05
N ALA A 141 -18.68 1.29 -27.77
CA ALA A 141 -19.55 1.94 -28.75
C ALA A 141 -20.71 2.73 -28.10
N LEU A 142 -20.84 2.68 -26.78
CA LEU A 142 -21.90 3.33 -26.02
C LEU A 142 -21.47 4.76 -25.69
N GLN A 143 -21.99 5.73 -26.44
CA GLN A 143 -21.86 7.14 -26.09
C GLN A 143 -23.03 7.54 -25.20
N THR A 144 -22.78 7.68 -23.90
CA THR A 144 -23.78 8.13 -22.92
C THR A 144 -23.60 9.61 -22.65
N THR A 145 -24.64 10.43 -22.85
CA THR A 145 -24.61 11.87 -22.50
C THR A 145 -24.84 12.13 -21.01
N ASP A 146 -25.14 11.08 -20.24
CA ASP A 146 -25.48 11.16 -18.83
C ASP A 146 -24.40 10.48 -17.98
N GLU A 147 -23.68 11.27 -17.18
CA GLU A 147 -22.61 10.82 -16.29
C GLU A 147 -23.12 9.87 -15.18
N THR A 148 -24.44 9.81 -14.96
CA THR A 148 -25.05 8.95 -13.94
C THR A 148 -25.44 7.55 -14.45
N CYS A 149 -25.27 7.28 -15.74
CA CYS A 149 -25.67 6.03 -16.35
C CYS A 149 -24.64 4.91 -16.06
N SER A 150 -24.91 4.09 -15.04
CA SER A 150 -24.03 3.00 -14.58
C SER A 150 -24.04 1.74 -15.48
N ILE A 151 -24.32 1.88 -16.78
CA ILE A 151 -24.36 0.73 -17.70
C ILE A 151 -22.95 0.19 -17.95
N ILE A 152 -21.95 1.07 -17.96
CA ILE A 152 -20.55 0.71 -18.18
C ILE A 152 -19.85 0.58 -16.83
N ALA A 153 -19.34 -0.61 -16.54
CA ALA A 153 -18.56 -0.84 -15.33
C ALA A 153 -17.24 -0.04 -15.38
N PRO A 154 -16.82 0.58 -14.26
CA PRO A 154 -15.55 1.27 -14.19
C PRO A 154 -14.38 0.30 -14.35
N GLY A 155 -13.31 0.75 -15.00
CA GLY A 155 -12.03 0.06 -15.02
C GLY A 155 -11.24 0.27 -13.73
N CYS A 156 -10.09 -0.39 -13.64
CA CYS A 156 -9.16 -0.31 -12.50
C CYS A 156 -7.70 -0.29 -12.98
N LEU A 157 -6.76 0.11 -12.11
CA LEU A 157 -5.34 0.14 -12.46
C LEU A 157 -4.63 -1.20 -12.20
N ALA A 158 -5.22 -2.08 -11.39
CA ALA A 158 -4.61 -3.35 -11.03
C ALA A 158 -4.61 -4.36 -12.20
N GLN A 159 -3.44 -4.52 -12.85
CA GLN A 159 -3.24 -5.50 -13.93
C GLN A 159 -2.10 -6.48 -13.60
N PRO A 160 -2.28 -7.39 -12.60
CA PRO A 160 -1.19 -8.20 -12.03
C PRO A 160 -0.61 -9.27 -12.97
N ASN A 161 -1.26 -9.56 -14.10
CA ASN A 161 -0.83 -10.61 -15.02
C ASN A 161 -0.22 -10.06 -16.32
N ASP A 162 -0.23 -8.74 -16.52
CA ASP A 162 0.32 -8.10 -17.71
C ASP A 162 1.72 -7.52 -17.40
N LEU A 163 2.74 -8.01 -18.11
CA LEU A 163 4.13 -7.57 -17.96
C LEU A 163 4.32 -6.10 -18.39
N ALA A 164 3.64 -5.66 -19.45
CA ALA A 164 3.71 -4.28 -19.92
C ALA A 164 3.05 -3.32 -18.92
N ALA A 165 1.94 -3.74 -18.33
CA ALA A 165 1.27 -2.98 -17.28
C ALA A 165 2.13 -2.86 -16.01
N LYS A 166 2.81 -3.95 -15.60
CA LYS A 166 3.78 -3.92 -14.49
C LYS A 166 4.93 -2.93 -14.75
N ALA A 167 5.55 -3.00 -15.93
CA ALA A 167 6.64 -2.10 -16.29
C ALA A 167 6.19 -0.62 -16.31
N LEU A 168 4.99 -0.37 -16.83
CA LEU A 168 4.41 0.97 -16.82
C LEU A 168 4.12 1.46 -15.39
N TRP A 169 3.59 0.59 -14.54
CA TRP A 169 3.32 0.89 -13.14
C TRP A 169 4.61 1.19 -12.35
N GLU A 170 5.68 0.42 -12.57
CA GLU A 170 7.00 0.70 -12.02
C GLU A 170 7.52 2.07 -12.46
N SER A 171 7.31 2.44 -13.72
CA SER A 171 7.69 3.76 -14.23
C SER A 171 6.88 4.89 -13.59
N PHE A 172 5.58 4.68 -13.35
CA PHE A 172 4.73 5.66 -12.67
C PHE A 172 5.11 5.88 -11.22
N MET A 173 5.64 4.87 -10.54
CA MET A 173 6.09 4.96 -9.15
C MET A 173 7.49 5.54 -9.00
N ASN A 174 8.40 5.25 -9.94
CA ASN A 174 9.83 5.51 -9.75
C ASN A 174 10.38 6.68 -10.58
N LEU A 175 9.72 7.08 -11.67
CA LEU A 175 10.19 8.18 -12.52
C LEU A 175 9.56 9.51 -12.13
N LYS A 176 10.25 10.60 -12.49
CA LYS A 176 9.67 11.95 -12.41
C LYS A 176 8.50 12.06 -13.38
N GLN A 177 7.51 12.88 -13.05
CA GLN A 177 6.28 13.04 -13.84
C GLN A 177 6.51 13.14 -15.36
N LYS A 178 7.45 13.99 -15.82
CA LYS A 178 7.72 14.16 -17.26
C LYS A 178 8.16 12.85 -17.91
N GLU A 179 9.09 12.13 -17.27
CA GLU A 179 9.63 10.86 -17.77
C GLU A 179 8.57 9.76 -17.74
N ALA A 180 7.81 9.67 -16.65
CA ALA A 180 6.69 8.73 -16.53
C ALA A 180 5.62 8.95 -17.63
N VAL A 181 5.32 10.20 -17.97
CA VAL A 181 4.38 10.54 -19.06
C VAL A 181 4.98 10.19 -20.43
N MET A 182 6.29 10.40 -20.64
CA MET A 182 6.95 9.96 -21.88
C MET A 182 6.89 8.43 -22.03
N GLU A 183 7.02 7.70 -20.93
CA GLU A 183 6.93 6.25 -20.92
C GLU A 183 5.50 5.74 -21.21
N ALA A 184 4.48 6.36 -20.61
CA ALA A 184 3.08 6.10 -20.98
C ALA A 184 2.83 6.34 -22.47
N ARG A 185 3.35 7.44 -23.01
CA ARG A 185 3.24 7.75 -24.44
C ARG A 185 3.95 6.69 -25.29
N ARG A 186 5.15 6.25 -24.91
CA ARG A 186 5.90 5.20 -25.63
C ARG A 186 5.07 3.91 -25.70
N HIS A 187 4.56 3.44 -24.57
CA HIS A 187 3.69 2.25 -24.50
C HIS A 187 2.43 2.40 -25.36
N LEU A 188 1.77 3.56 -25.33
CA LEU A 188 0.59 3.84 -26.14
C LEU A 188 0.91 3.81 -27.64
N VAL A 189 2.02 4.41 -28.06
CA VAL A 189 2.46 4.42 -29.46
C VAL A 189 2.81 3.01 -29.93
N GLU A 190 3.48 2.21 -29.10
CA GLU A 190 3.80 0.81 -29.43
C GLU A 190 2.55 -0.06 -29.56
N ALA A 191 1.59 0.08 -28.63
CA ALA A 191 0.32 -0.62 -28.70
C ALA A 191 -0.47 -0.23 -29.95
N ALA A 192 -0.61 1.07 -30.23
CA ALA A 192 -1.31 1.56 -31.40
C ALA A 192 -0.63 1.13 -32.72
N SER A 193 0.70 1.09 -32.76
CA SER A 193 1.45 0.63 -33.94
C SER A 193 1.25 -0.87 -34.17
N ARG A 194 1.24 -1.69 -33.12
CA ARG A 194 0.95 -3.13 -33.20
C ARG A 194 -0.44 -3.42 -33.76
N GLU A 195 -1.42 -2.59 -33.41
CA GLU A 195 -2.81 -2.71 -33.86
C GLU A 195 -3.07 -2.00 -35.21
N ASN A 196 -2.03 -1.47 -35.86
CA ASN A 196 -2.13 -0.70 -37.12
C ASN A 196 -3.11 0.48 -37.05
N LEU A 197 -3.24 1.12 -35.88
CA LEU A 197 -4.10 2.28 -35.71
C LEU A 197 -3.46 3.52 -36.37
N PRO A 198 -4.25 4.43 -36.96
CA PRO A 198 -3.72 5.64 -37.59
C PRO A 198 -3.22 6.64 -36.53
N ILE A 199 -1.93 6.58 -36.19
CA ILE A 199 -1.31 7.50 -35.22
C ILE A 199 -0.94 8.81 -35.93
N LYS A 200 -1.67 9.90 -35.64
CA LYS A 200 -1.23 11.26 -36.00
C LYS A 200 -0.18 11.74 -35.01
N MET A 201 1.09 11.58 -35.34
CA MET A 201 2.19 12.11 -34.53
C MET A 201 2.45 13.58 -34.89
N SER A 202 1.87 14.55 -34.17
CA SER A 202 2.43 15.90 -34.19
C SER A 202 3.59 15.96 -33.20
N MET A 203 4.79 16.23 -33.71
CA MET A 203 5.94 16.59 -32.88
C MET A 203 5.70 17.99 -32.31
N GLY A 204 5.27 18.06 -31.05
CA GLY A 204 5.30 19.26 -30.23
C GLY A 204 6.53 19.22 -29.33
#